data_AF-A0A7S3WB09-F1
#
_entry.id   AF-A0A7S3WB09-F1
#
_cell.length_a   1.000
_cell.length_b   1.000
_cell.length_c   1.000
_cell.angle_alpha   90.00
_cell.angle_beta   90.00
_cell.angle_gamma   90.00
#
_symmetry.space_group_name_H-M   'P 1'
#
loop_
_entity.id
_entity.type
_entity.pdbx_description
1 polymer ?
#
loop_
_entity_poly.entity_id
_entity_poly.type
_entity_poly.pdbx_seq_one_letter_code
_entity_poly.pdbx_strand_id
1 'polypeptide(L)'
;TLTLTLTPTNPNPNPRCDGSGHTTAAALAGVAPVVMIEPGAAARCMPFVQLVLCAAHAVGEDGGAICDIGALTLAHVAAAHRVPFCVAAPHYTFRRAGTPGAEELAPPLP
;
A
#
# COMPACT_ATOMS: atom_id res chain seq x y z
N THR A 1 -2.52 17.92 -9.55
CA THR A 1 -3.07 16.57 -9.35
C THR A 1 -1.92 15.67 -8.93
N LEU A 2 -1.69 15.55 -7.62
CA LEU A 2 -0.63 14.72 -7.07
C LEU A 2 -1.23 13.34 -6.76
N THR A 3 -0.94 12.37 -7.61
CA THR A 3 -1.32 10.97 -7.38
C THR A 3 -0.23 10.34 -6.52
N LEU A 4 -0.52 10.12 -5.23
CA LEU A 4 0.35 9.32 -4.37
C LEU A 4 0.08 7.84 -4.68
N THR A 5 0.91 7.26 -5.53
CA THR A 5 0.97 5.82 -5.78
C THR A 5 2.00 5.19 -4.85
N LEU A 6 1.54 4.29 -3.97
CA LEU A 6 2.43 3.42 -3.21
C LEU A 6 2.50 2.03 -3.84
N THR A 7 3.71 1.79 -4.33
CA THR A 7 4.52 0.56 -4.32
C THR A 7 3.94 -0.73 -4.89
N PRO A 8 4.59 -1.34 -5.92
CA PRO A 8 4.28 -2.68 -6.37
C PRO A 8 4.67 -3.70 -5.30
N THR A 9 3.88 -4.77 -5.30
CA THR A 9 3.95 -5.96 -4.46
C THR A 9 5.35 -6.60 -4.46
N ASN A 10 6.12 -6.38 -3.39
CA ASN A 10 7.24 -7.23 -2.99
C ASN A 10 6.80 -8.02 -1.75
N PRO A 11 6.96 -9.36 -1.70
CA PRO A 11 6.61 -10.17 -0.52
C PRO A 11 7.47 -9.91 0.72
N ASN A 12 8.49 -9.05 0.65
CA ASN A 12 9.32 -8.71 1.79
C ASN A 12 8.58 -7.71 2.72
N PRO A 13 8.38 -8.02 4.02
CA PRO A 13 7.60 -7.19 4.93
C PRO A 13 8.27 -5.85 5.31
N ASN A 14 9.35 -5.41 4.66
CA ASN A 14 10.15 -4.26 5.08
C ASN A 14 10.20 -3.14 4.02
N PRO A 15 9.08 -2.43 3.75
CA PRO A 15 8.99 -1.43 2.69
C PRO A 15 9.86 -0.19 2.91
N ARG A 16 10.42 0.00 4.12
CA ARG A 16 11.45 1.03 4.36
C ARG A 16 12.77 0.74 3.63
N CYS A 17 13.05 -0.52 3.28
CA CYS A 17 14.34 -0.95 2.75
C CYS A 17 14.30 -1.47 1.31
N ASP A 18 13.12 -1.74 0.74
CA ASP A 18 13.02 -2.37 -0.59
C ASP A 18 13.03 -1.37 -1.76
N GLY A 19 13.00 -0.06 -1.50
CA GLY A 19 13.09 0.96 -2.56
C GLY A 19 11.95 0.91 -3.57
N SER A 20 10.85 0.19 -3.29
CA SER A 20 9.70 0.01 -4.19
C SER A 20 9.05 1.34 -4.61
N GLY A 21 9.22 2.41 -3.81
CA GLY A 21 8.81 3.75 -4.20
C GLY A 21 9.54 4.26 -5.45
N HIS A 22 10.84 3.96 -5.57
CA HIS A 22 11.66 4.37 -6.72
C HIS A 22 11.28 3.61 -7.99
N THR A 23 10.98 2.32 -7.90
CA THR A 23 10.55 1.52 -9.07
C THR A 23 9.19 1.98 -9.58
N THR A 24 8.26 2.29 -8.68
CA THR A 24 6.95 2.88 -9.00
C THR A 24 7.12 4.23 -9.70
N ALA A 25 7.95 5.11 -9.14
CA ALA A 25 8.21 6.41 -9.71
C ALA A 25 8.84 6.33 -11.10
N ALA A 26 9.79 5.41 -11.30
CA ALA A 26 10.41 5.19 -12.61
C ALA A 26 9.38 4.68 -13.65
N ALA A 27 8.47 3.80 -13.25
CA ALA A 27 7.41 3.30 -14.13
C ALA A 27 6.40 4.39 -14.53
N LEU A 28 6.10 5.32 -13.62
CA LEU A 28 5.13 6.41 -13.86
C LEU A 28 5.75 7.66 -14.48
N ALA A 29 7.07 7.85 -14.39
CA ALA A 29 7.77 9.03 -14.91
C ALA A 29 7.55 9.27 -16.41
N GLY A 30 7.25 8.22 -17.18
CA GLY A 30 6.94 8.32 -18.61
C GLY A 30 5.47 8.61 -18.95
N VAL A 31 4.56 8.58 -17.97
CA VAL A 31 3.10 8.61 -18.18
C VAL A 31 2.42 9.75 -17.41
N ALA A 32 2.99 10.18 -16.28
CA ALA A 32 2.43 11.22 -15.43
C ALA A 32 3.53 11.98 -14.67
N PRO A 33 3.27 13.23 -14.22
CA PRO A 33 4.18 13.93 -13.33
C PRO A 33 4.25 13.22 -11.97
N VAL A 34 5.46 12.80 -11.58
CA VAL A 34 5.71 12.09 -10.32
C VAL A 34 6.46 12.99 -9.35
N VAL A 35 6.02 13.00 -8.09
CA VAL A 35 6.74 13.62 -6.97
C VAL A 35 6.94 12.56 -5.91
N MET A 36 8.20 12.30 -5.57
CA MET A 36 8.55 11.43 -4.46
C MET A 36 8.44 12.19 -3.15
N ILE A 37 7.77 11.59 -2.17
CA ILE A 37 7.66 12.13 -0.82
C ILE A 37 8.24 11.13 0.18
N GLU A 38 8.93 11.66 1.18
CA GLU A 38 9.36 10.85 2.32
C GLU A 38 8.12 10.41 3.12
N PRO A 39 8.09 9.19 3.70
CA PRO A 39 6.94 8.73 4.49
C PRO A 39 6.54 9.69 5.61
N GLY A 40 7.51 10.39 6.22
CA GLY A 40 7.26 11.40 7.26
C GLY A 40 6.61 12.69 6.75
N ALA A 41 6.71 12.98 5.45
CA ALA A 41 6.11 14.16 4.82
C ALA A 41 4.65 13.93 4.35
N ALA A 42 4.15 12.70 4.42
CA ALA A 42 2.82 12.33 3.96
C ALA A 42 1.70 13.22 4.53
N ALA A 43 1.71 13.47 5.84
CA ALA A 43 0.72 14.31 6.50
C ALA A 43 0.75 15.77 6.01
N ARG A 44 1.93 16.29 5.69
CA ARG A 44 2.09 17.65 5.16
C ARG A 44 1.58 17.77 3.72
N CYS A 45 1.73 16.73 2.93
CA CYS A 45 1.31 16.71 1.53
C CYS A 45 -0.18 16.36 1.36
N MET A 46 -0.79 15.73 2.36
CA MET A 46 -2.18 15.25 2.33
C MET A 46 -3.24 16.30 1.91
N PRO A 47 -3.16 17.59 2.29
CA PRO A 47 -4.12 18.61 1.86
C PRO A 47 -4.14 18.87 0.34
N PHE A 48 -3.08 18.49 -0.38
CA PHE A 48 -2.96 18.68 -1.84
C PHE A 48 -3.37 17.44 -2.64
N VAL A 49 -3.77 16.37 -1.95
CA VAL A 49 -4.08 15.06 -2.53
C VAL A 49 -5.59 14.89 -2.58
N GLN A 50 -6.09 14.39 -3.71
CA GLN A 50 -7.53 14.18 -3.94
C GLN A 50 -7.94 12.73 -3.68
N LEU A 51 -6.98 11.81 -3.76
CA LEU A 51 -7.18 10.37 -3.64
C LEU A 51 -5.87 9.72 -3.20
N VAL A 52 -5.96 8.79 -2.26
CA VAL A 52 -4.87 7.85 -1.96
C VAL A 52 -5.19 6.51 -2.58
N LEU A 53 -4.23 5.95 -3.32
CA LEU A 53 -4.35 4.63 -3.93
C LEU A 53 -3.22 3.74 -3.41
N CYS A 54 -3.59 2.58 -2.88
CA CYS A 54 -2.65 1.55 -2.43
C CYS A 54 -2.97 0.20 -3.08
N ALA A 55 -1.94 -0.60 -3.31
CA ALA A 55 -2.10 -2.01 -3.63
C ALA A 55 -2.29 -2.83 -2.33
N ALA A 56 -3.03 -3.94 -2.42
CA ALA A 56 -3.13 -4.91 -1.33
C ALA A 56 -2.61 -6.29 -1.74
N HIS A 57 -1.96 -6.95 -0.78
CA HIS A 57 -1.45 -8.32 -0.90
C HIS A 57 -2.50 -9.39 -0.57
N ALA A 58 -3.46 -9.05 0.29
CA ALA A 58 -4.59 -9.89 0.68
C ALA A 58 -5.76 -9.01 1.13
N VAL A 59 -6.99 -9.44 0.85
CA VAL A 59 -8.20 -8.81 1.39
C VAL A 59 -8.92 -9.84 2.24
N GLY A 60 -9.11 -9.55 3.52
CA GLY A 60 -9.82 -10.41 4.45
C GLY A 60 -11.33 -10.38 4.23
N GLU A 61 -12.03 -11.36 4.80
CA GLU A 61 -13.49 -11.47 4.73
C GLU A 61 -14.22 -10.24 5.28
N ASP A 62 -13.66 -9.63 6.32
CA ASP A 62 -14.20 -8.43 6.96
C ASP A 62 -14.05 -7.17 6.08
N GLY A 63 -13.47 -7.30 4.88
CA GLY A 63 -13.12 -6.19 3.99
C GLY A 63 -11.83 -5.48 4.37
N GLY A 64 -11.11 -5.97 5.38
CA GLY A 64 -9.78 -5.47 5.75
C GLY A 64 -8.74 -5.78 4.67
N ALA A 65 -7.90 -4.80 4.32
CA ALA A 65 -6.82 -4.99 3.36
C ALA A 65 -5.47 -5.16 4.08
N ILE A 66 -4.71 -6.15 3.64
CA ILE A 66 -3.32 -6.39 4.05
C ILE A 66 -2.43 -5.72 3.00
N CYS A 67 -1.75 -4.65 3.41
CA CYS A 67 -0.89 -3.82 2.58
C CYS A 67 0.52 -3.72 3.18
N ASP A 68 1.44 -3.08 2.45
CA ASP A 68 2.80 -2.79 2.94
C ASP A 68 2.78 -1.97 4.26
N ILE A 69 3.82 -2.15 5.07
CA ILE A 69 4.05 -1.32 6.27
C ILE A 69 4.01 0.17 5.91
N GLY A 70 3.19 0.93 6.63
CA GLY A 70 2.99 2.37 6.41
C GLY A 70 1.67 2.70 5.70
N ALA A 71 1.03 1.73 5.05
CA ALA A 71 -0.30 1.93 4.46
C ALA A 71 -1.36 2.28 5.53
N LEU A 72 -1.30 1.63 6.70
CA LEU A 72 -2.20 1.93 7.82
C LEU A 72 -2.02 3.37 8.33
N THR A 73 -0.78 3.84 8.45
CA THR A 73 -0.51 5.22 8.89
C THR A 73 -1.03 6.24 7.87
N LEU A 74 -0.91 5.94 6.58
CA LEU A 74 -1.48 6.77 5.52
C LEU A 74 -3.01 6.75 5.49
N ALA A 75 -3.63 5.60 5.75
CA ALA A 75 -5.09 5.53 5.89
C ALA A 75 -5.60 6.42 7.02
N HIS A 76 -4.92 6.45 8.17
CA HIS A 76 -5.28 7.35 9.28
C HIS A 76 -5.11 8.83 8.91
N VAL A 77 -4.00 9.17 8.27
CA VAL A 77 -3.75 10.54 7.79
C VAL A 77 -4.79 10.95 6.73
N ALA A 78 -5.11 10.07 5.79
CA ALA A 78 -6.15 10.30 4.78
C ALA A 78 -7.52 10.53 5.43
N ALA A 79 -7.89 9.71 6.41
CA ALA A 79 -9.13 9.86 7.16
C ALA A 79 -9.19 11.20 7.90
N ALA A 80 -8.09 11.62 8.54
CA ALA A 80 -8.01 12.92 9.23
C ALA A 80 -8.20 14.10 8.26
N HIS A 81 -7.73 13.99 7.02
CA HIS A 81 -7.87 15.02 5.99
C HIS A 81 -9.13 14.85 5.11
N ARG A 82 -10.01 13.89 5.41
CA ARG A 82 -11.19 13.52 4.61
C ARG A 82 -10.89 13.23 3.14
N VAL A 83 -9.72 12.65 2.88
CA VAL A 83 -9.33 12.21 1.54
C VAL A 83 -9.71 10.74 1.36
N PRO A 84 -10.36 10.37 0.24
CA PRO A 84 -10.70 8.97 0.00
C PRO A 84 -9.45 8.10 -0.11
N PHE A 85 -9.50 6.94 0.54
CA PHE A 85 -8.47 5.92 0.51
C PHE A 85 -9.01 4.70 -0.25
N CYS A 86 -8.46 4.44 -1.43
CA CYS A 86 -8.85 3.33 -2.29
C CYS A 86 -7.75 2.27 -2.33
N VAL A 87 -8.19 1.01 -2.35
CA VAL A 87 -7.31 -0.14 -2.43
C VAL A 87 -7.58 -0.89 -3.73
N ALA A 88 -6.54 -1.05 -4.55
CA ALA A 88 -6.58 -1.88 -5.74
C ALA A 88 -6.08 -3.28 -5.37
N ALA A 89 -6.94 -4.28 -5.54
CA ALA A 89 -6.62 -5.68 -5.27
C ALA A 89 -7.11 -6.57 -6.43
N PRO A 90 -6.31 -7.54 -6.88
CA PRO A 90 -6.78 -8.59 -7.77
C PRO A 90 -7.91 -9.42 -7.13
N HIS A 91 -8.80 -9.97 -7.94
CA HIS A 91 -9.90 -10.81 -7.46
C HIS A 91 -9.45 -12.12 -6.79
N TYR A 92 -8.24 -12.61 -7.06
CA TYR A 92 -7.67 -13.80 -6.41
C TYR A 92 -7.05 -13.52 -5.04
N THR A 93 -6.97 -12.24 -4.65
CA THR A 93 -6.34 -11.78 -3.42
C THR A 93 -7.30 -11.82 -2.22
N PHE A 94 -8.59 -12.08 -2.46
CA PHE A 94 -9.61 -12.24 -1.44
C PHE A 94 -9.40 -13.56 -0.68
N ARG A 95 -9.12 -13.47 0.61
CA ARG A 95 -8.94 -14.61 1.49
C ARG A 95 -10.18 -14.84 2.33
N ARG A 96 -10.75 -16.03 2.18
CA ARG A 96 -11.74 -16.59 3.09
C ARG A 96 -11.00 -17.01 4.37
N ALA A 97 -11.40 -16.51 5.53
CA ALA A 97 -10.81 -16.76 6.82
C ALA A 97 -11.04 -18.22 7.22
N GLY A 98 -10.13 -19.09 6.78
CA GLY A 98 -9.81 -20.31 7.49
C GLY A 98 -8.79 -19.98 8.59
N THR A 99 -9.28 -19.86 9.83
CA THR A 99 -8.56 -19.82 11.10
C THR A 99 -7.64 -18.61 11.41
N PRO A 100 -7.79 -17.96 12.59
CA PRO A 100 -6.81 -17.00 13.09
C PRO A 100 -5.56 -17.76 13.54
N GLY A 101 -4.50 -17.68 12.74
CA GLY A 101 -3.22 -18.36 12.99
C GLY A 101 -2.34 -18.34 11.74
N ALA A 102 -2.04 -17.15 11.21
CA ALA A 102 -1.08 -17.00 10.10
C ALA A 102 0.31 -16.59 10.62
N GLU A 103 0.68 -17.11 11.78
CA GLU A 103 2.07 -17.34 12.17
C GLU A 103 2.18 -18.87 12.24
N GLU A 104 3.12 -19.48 11.50
CA GLU A 104 3.26 -20.94 11.26
C GLU A 104 2.51 -21.50 10.04
N LEU A 105 3.17 -21.45 8.86
CA LEU A 105 3.43 -22.62 7.99
C LEU A 105 4.20 -22.19 6.72
N ALA A 106 5.51 -21.95 6.86
CA ALA A 106 6.41 -22.15 5.74
C ALA A 106 6.90 -23.61 5.84
N PRO A 107 6.59 -24.52 4.90
CA PRO A 107 7.24 -25.82 4.89
C PRO A 107 8.74 -25.62 4.60
N PRO A 108 9.66 -26.30 5.31
CA PRO A 108 11.06 -26.31 4.90
C PRO A 108 11.13 -26.93 3.50
N LEU A 109 11.75 -26.20 2.57
CA LEU A 109 12.09 -26.72 1.25
C LEU A 109 13.07 -27.90 1.41
N PRO A 110 13.01 -28.91 0.52
CA PRO A 110 13.74 -30.17 0.64
C PRO A 110 15.27 -30.01 0.67
#